data_AF-A0A929ZNG6-F1
#
_entry.id   AF-A0A929ZNG6-F1
#
_cell.length_a   1.000
_cell.length_b   1.000
_cell.length_c   1.000
_cell.angle_alpha   90.00
_cell.angle_beta   90.00
_cell.angle_gamma   90.00
#
_symmetry.space_group_name_H-M   'P 1'
#
loop_
_entity.id
_entity.type
_entity.pdbx_description
1 polymer ?
#
loop_
_entity_poly.entity_id
_entity_poly.type
_entity_poly.pdbx_seq_one_letter_code
_entity_poly.pdbx_strand_id
1 'polypeptide(L)'
;NGGNVYTFVQNYENITFPEAVGRVASLINYPLQVDVDIEQRTSKDPHKEALYNVMNAAIQYMMYQLDTPEAVNEKKYLEKRGMTAELIREFQIGYNPHQTALYHFLHVKGFSDADMNRANLIRINESGIHDTFAGRITFPIHDQYGNPIGFSARILDPNHPSKYINTNETDIFTKGDIVYNYHRAKAVARKEGKIYVCEGVTDVIAFAKAGIFNAVCTLGTSCTERQIHLLKNIAAKIVFCYDGDRAGQAATLRAVHMARKAGCDVSVIRNLTGKDPDELVREQGAEGLKSVLKDEVTWIEFVIEYQVSQTNLNNYSDKKELVRKVQADIATLADEVDRRYFTQQLAEMTHMPVDYVPQTINRPIHQTVQKKLSIPDGSLDAEDLI
;
A
#
# COMPACT_ATOMS: atom_id res chain seq x y z
N ASN A 1 -1.74 -38.02 14.30
CA ASN A 1 -2.78 -36.97 14.22
C ASN A 1 -3.16 -36.78 12.77
N GLY A 2 -4.25 -37.42 12.34
CA GLY A 2 -4.64 -37.52 10.92
C GLY A 2 -5.13 -36.19 10.36
N GLY A 3 -4.46 -35.69 9.32
CA GLY A 3 -4.95 -34.59 8.50
C GLY A 3 -6.03 -35.07 7.54
N ASN A 4 -7.02 -34.22 7.25
CA ASN A 4 -8.04 -34.54 6.24
C ASN A 4 -7.47 -34.36 4.82
N VAL A 5 -8.24 -34.76 3.80
CA VAL A 5 -7.83 -34.67 2.38
C VAL A 5 -7.44 -33.24 1.98
N TYR A 6 -8.09 -32.23 2.54
CA TYR A 6 -7.78 -30.83 2.28
C TYR A 6 -6.44 -30.44 2.88
N THR A 7 -6.13 -30.85 4.11
CA THR A 7 -4.82 -30.62 4.74
C THR A 7 -3.68 -31.25 3.94
N PHE A 8 -3.91 -32.45 3.38
CA PHE A 8 -2.92 -33.07 2.48
C PHE A 8 -2.70 -32.23 1.23
N VAL A 9 -3.78 -31.81 0.55
CA VAL A 9 -3.72 -31.00 -0.68
C VAL A 9 -3.11 -29.62 -0.42
N GLN A 10 -3.44 -28.96 0.68
CA GLN A 10 -2.83 -27.70 1.10
C GLN A 10 -1.31 -27.83 1.25
N ASN A 11 -0.84 -28.90 1.91
CA ASN A 11 0.59 -29.10 2.13
C ASN A 11 1.32 -29.57 0.86
N TYR A 12 0.65 -30.36 0.01
CA TYR A 12 1.23 -30.92 -1.20
C TYR A 12 1.33 -29.89 -2.33
N GLU A 13 0.27 -29.10 -2.55
CA GLU A 13 0.24 -28.06 -3.59
C GLU A 13 0.60 -26.67 -3.04
N ASN A 14 0.88 -26.55 -1.74
CA ASN A 14 1.15 -25.30 -1.04
C ASN A 14 0.05 -24.23 -1.25
N ILE A 15 -1.21 -24.65 -1.12
CA ILE A 15 -2.40 -23.83 -1.35
C ILE A 15 -3.22 -23.61 -0.06
N THR A 16 -4.03 -22.57 -0.04
CA THR A 16 -4.92 -22.25 1.07
C THR A 16 -6.07 -23.26 1.19
N PHE A 17 -6.72 -23.34 2.36
CA PHE A 17 -7.81 -24.28 2.59
C PHE A 17 -8.96 -24.14 1.57
N PRO A 18 -9.43 -22.92 1.21
CA PRO A 18 -10.45 -22.77 0.16
C PRO A 18 -9.99 -23.27 -1.22
N GLU A 19 -8.72 -23.07 -1.57
CA GLU A 19 -8.15 -23.59 -2.82
C GLU A 19 -8.07 -25.11 -2.80
N ALA A 20 -7.66 -25.70 -1.68
CA ALA A 20 -7.67 -27.16 -1.51
C ALA A 20 -9.10 -27.73 -1.61
N VAL A 21 -10.10 -27.02 -1.08
CA VAL A 21 -11.51 -27.38 -1.23
C VAL A 21 -11.96 -27.33 -2.69
N GLY A 22 -11.62 -26.25 -3.41
CA GLY A 22 -11.89 -26.13 -4.84
C GLY A 22 -11.19 -27.19 -5.70
N ARG A 23 -9.92 -27.49 -5.37
CA ARG A 23 -9.11 -28.51 -6.06
C ARG A 23 -9.70 -29.91 -5.88
N VAL A 24 -10.06 -30.26 -4.65
CA VAL A 24 -10.71 -31.54 -4.35
C VAL A 24 -12.07 -31.63 -5.01
N ALA A 25 -12.89 -30.56 -5.01
CA ALA A 25 -14.17 -30.53 -5.69
C ALA A 25 -14.05 -30.75 -7.20
N SER A 26 -13.05 -30.12 -7.86
CA SER A 26 -12.75 -30.33 -9.28
C SER A 26 -12.32 -31.78 -9.56
N LEU A 27 -11.48 -32.38 -8.72
CA LEU A 27 -11.02 -33.76 -8.89
C LEU A 27 -12.16 -34.79 -8.83
N ILE A 28 -13.24 -34.48 -8.10
CA ILE A 28 -14.43 -35.34 -7.98
C ILE A 28 -15.59 -34.89 -8.86
N ASN A 29 -15.39 -33.89 -9.74
CA ASN A 29 -16.44 -33.27 -10.56
C ASN A 29 -17.66 -32.79 -9.76
N TYR A 30 -17.45 -32.34 -8.53
CA TYR A 30 -18.52 -31.77 -7.71
C TYR A 30 -18.71 -30.29 -8.05
N PRO A 31 -19.91 -29.86 -8.46
CA PRO A 31 -20.19 -28.46 -8.77
C PRO A 31 -20.23 -27.66 -7.46
N LEU A 32 -19.12 -27.02 -7.14
CA LEU A 32 -19.00 -26.19 -5.96
C LEU A 32 -19.29 -24.73 -6.36
N GLN A 33 -20.47 -24.24 -5.98
CA GLN A 33 -20.75 -22.80 -6.04
C GLN A 33 -20.11 -22.16 -4.82
N VAL A 34 -18.97 -21.51 -5.04
CA VAL A 34 -18.21 -20.85 -3.99
C VAL A 34 -18.32 -19.35 -4.21
N ASP A 35 -19.00 -18.63 -3.30
CA ASP A 35 -18.94 -17.18 -3.17
C ASP A 35 -17.59 -16.76 -2.54
N VAL A 36 -16.48 -17.19 -3.12
CA VAL A 36 -15.14 -16.84 -2.66
C VAL A 36 -14.35 -16.46 -3.90
N ASP A 37 -13.67 -15.31 -3.83
CA ASP A 37 -12.75 -14.71 -4.81
C ASP A 37 -11.57 -15.64 -5.21
N ILE A 38 -11.83 -16.90 -5.57
CA ILE A 38 -10.86 -17.91 -6.00
C ILE A 38 -10.63 -17.76 -7.52
N GLU A 39 -11.61 -17.31 -8.28
CA GLU A 39 -11.53 -17.19 -9.75
C GLU A 39 -10.57 -16.10 -10.27
N GLN A 40 -10.02 -15.25 -9.40
CA GLN A 40 -9.17 -14.11 -9.84
C GLN A 40 -7.66 -14.35 -9.71
N ARG A 41 -7.20 -15.52 -9.24
CA ARG A 41 -5.77 -15.72 -8.92
C ARG A 41 -4.86 -15.93 -10.13
N THR A 42 -5.37 -16.52 -11.22
CA THR A 42 -4.60 -16.67 -12.46
C THR A 42 -5.11 -15.70 -13.51
N SER A 43 -4.24 -14.79 -13.95
CA SER A 43 -4.47 -14.05 -15.19
C SER A 43 -4.78 -15.07 -16.30
N LYS A 44 -5.94 -14.94 -16.97
CA LYS A 44 -6.27 -15.74 -18.17
C LYS A 44 -5.40 -15.37 -19.38
N ASP A 45 -4.55 -14.35 -19.25
CA ASP A 45 -3.58 -13.94 -20.26
C ASP A 45 -2.29 -14.79 -20.13
N PRO A 46 -1.99 -15.67 -21.11
CA PRO A 46 -0.80 -16.50 -21.11
C PRO A 46 0.51 -15.70 -21.03
N HIS A 47 0.53 -14.46 -21.52
CA HIS A 47 1.72 -13.62 -21.43
C HIS A 47 2.02 -13.21 -19.99
N LYS A 48 1.00 -12.88 -19.18
CA LYS A 48 1.22 -12.56 -17.76
C LYS A 48 1.60 -13.79 -16.96
N GLU A 49 1.04 -14.95 -17.30
CA GLU A 49 1.41 -16.21 -16.65
C GLU A 49 2.89 -16.54 -16.82
N ALA A 50 3.45 -16.34 -18.03
CA ALA A 50 4.88 -16.47 -18.27
C ALA A 50 5.73 -15.54 -17.37
N LEU A 51 5.29 -14.29 -17.20
CA LEU A 51 5.98 -13.33 -16.33
C LEU A 51 5.89 -13.70 -14.85
N TYR A 52 4.76 -14.22 -14.37
CA TYR A 52 4.64 -14.74 -13.00
C TYR A 52 5.53 -15.96 -12.77
N ASN A 53 5.64 -16.85 -13.76
CA ASN A 53 6.48 -18.04 -13.66
C ASN A 53 7.98 -17.69 -13.55
N VAL A 54 8.47 -16.77 -14.37
CA VAL A 54 9.87 -16.32 -14.28
C VAL A 54 10.16 -15.55 -12.99
N MET A 55 9.21 -14.74 -12.51
CA MET A 55 9.32 -14.05 -11.22
C MET A 55 9.40 -15.04 -10.05
N ASN A 56 8.55 -16.07 -10.03
CA ASN A 56 8.58 -17.12 -9.00
C ASN A 56 9.93 -17.86 -8.99
N ALA A 57 10.45 -18.23 -10.17
CA ALA A 57 11.75 -18.87 -10.27
C ALA A 57 12.88 -17.95 -9.76
N ALA A 58 12.82 -16.65 -10.06
CA ALA A 58 13.77 -15.67 -9.56
C ALA A 58 13.72 -15.54 -8.03
N ILE A 59 12.52 -15.48 -7.43
CA ILE A 59 12.35 -15.45 -5.96
C ILE A 59 12.99 -16.68 -5.32
N GLN A 60 12.67 -17.88 -5.82
CA GLN A 60 13.22 -19.13 -5.27
C GLN A 60 14.76 -19.15 -5.34
N TYR A 61 15.32 -18.72 -6.47
CA TYR A 61 16.76 -18.61 -6.64
C TYR A 61 17.40 -17.62 -5.66
N MET A 62 16.83 -16.41 -5.54
CA MET A 62 17.39 -15.39 -4.66
C MET A 62 17.26 -15.75 -3.18
N MET A 63 16.17 -16.40 -2.78
CA MET A 63 16.03 -16.93 -1.42
C MET A 63 17.10 -17.98 -1.13
N TYR A 64 17.34 -18.91 -2.07
CA TYR A 64 18.42 -19.88 -1.93
C TYR A 64 19.80 -19.20 -1.84
N GLN A 65 20.04 -18.19 -2.68
CA GLN A 65 21.32 -17.49 -2.69
C GLN A 65 21.63 -16.74 -1.40
N LEU A 66 20.61 -16.32 -0.64
CA LEU A 66 20.82 -15.69 0.67
C LEU A 66 21.48 -16.64 1.69
N ASP A 67 21.39 -17.96 1.48
CA ASP A 67 21.97 -18.98 2.35
C ASP A 67 23.34 -19.50 1.86
N THR A 68 23.87 -18.99 0.74
CA THR A 68 25.18 -19.42 0.22
C THR A 68 26.34 -18.62 0.82
N PRO A 69 27.60 -19.11 0.70
CA PRO A 69 28.77 -18.38 1.18
C PRO A 69 28.96 -16.99 0.55
N GLU A 70 28.37 -16.73 -0.63
CA GLU A 70 28.45 -15.43 -1.28
C GLU A 70 27.65 -14.35 -0.54
N ALA A 71 26.54 -14.71 0.10
CA ALA A 71 25.64 -13.79 0.79
C ALA A 71 25.94 -13.59 2.29
N VAL A 72 27.15 -13.97 2.76
CA VAL A 72 27.50 -13.92 4.20
C VAL A 72 27.37 -12.51 4.78
N ASN A 73 27.68 -11.47 4.00
CA ASN A 73 27.60 -10.08 4.46
C ASN A 73 26.14 -9.62 4.55
N GLU A 74 25.33 -10.00 3.59
CA GLU A 74 23.90 -9.72 3.48
C GLU A 74 23.11 -10.40 4.58
N LYS A 75 23.40 -11.67 4.84
CA LYS A 75 22.81 -12.42 5.95
C LYS A 75 23.15 -11.79 7.30
N LYS A 76 24.43 -11.48 7.55
CA LYS A 76 24.86 -10.76 8.76
C LYS A 76 24.19 -9.39 8.89
N TYR A 77 23.97 -8.70 7.78
CA TYR A 77 23.27 -7.41 7.78
C TYR A 77 21.80 -7.57 8.20
N LEU A 78 21.09 -8.56 7.65
CA LEU A 78 19.71 -8.88 8.00
C LEU A 78 19.58 -9.31 9.47
N GLU A 79 20.50 -10.15 9.96
CA GLU A 79 20.57 -10.57 11.36
C GLU A 79 20.75 -9.36 12.29
N LYS A 80 21.66 -8.43 11.97
CA LYS A 80 21.85 -7.17 12.72
C LYS A 80 20.60 -6.27 12.70
N ARG A 81 19.74 -6.40 11.68
CA ARG A 81 18.44 -5.70 11.59
C ARG A 81 17.31 -6.45 12.29
N GLY A 82 17.60 -7.57 12.96
CA GLY A 82 16.61 -8.39 13.65
C GLY A 82 15.66 -9.13 12.70
N MET A 83 16.08 -9.39 11.46
CA MET A 83 15.32 -10.24 10.54
C MET A 83 15.50 -11.70 10.93
N THR A 84 14.49 -12.29 11.55
CA THR A 84 14.50 -13.72 11.90
C THR A 84 14.35 -14.59 10.64
N ALA A 85 14.69 -15.87 10.75
CA ALA A 85 14.52 -16.81 9.65
C ALA A 85 13.03 -16.93 9.24
N GLU A 86 12.11 -16.78 10.19
CA GLU A 86 10.67 -16.76 9.96
C GLU A 86 10.27 -15.58 9.08
N LEU A 87 10.74 -14.37 9.41
CA LEU A 87 10.45 -13.16 8.63
C LEU A 87 11.09 -13.21 7.25
N ILE A 88 12.32 -13.72 7.14
CA ILE A 88 13.00 -13.93 5.85
C ILE A 88 12.15 -14.85 4.96
N ARG A 89 11.62 -15.96 5.50
CA ARG A 89 10.74 -16.86 4.76
C ARG A 89 9.39 -16.22 4.42
N GLU A 90 8.74 -15.56 5.38
CA GLU A 90 7.41 -14.94 5.21
C GLU A 90 7.41 -13.86 4.13
N PHE A 91 8.42 -12.99 4.14
CA PHE A 91 8.57 -11.91 3.17
C PHE A 91 9.39 -12.31 1.94
N GLN A 92 9.82 -13.58 1.87
CA GLN A 92 10.62 -14.14 0.77
C GLN A 92 11.87 -13.31 0.45
N ILE A 93 12.53 -12.84 1.51
CA ILE A 93 13.74 -12.01 1.38
C ILE A 93 14.85 -12.87 0.78
N GLY A 94 15.51 -12.35 -0.24
CA GLY A 94 16.58 -13.04 -0.95
C GLY A 94 17.82 -12.18 -1.17
N TYR A 95 18.77 -12.74 -1.90
CA TYR A 95 19.95 -12.05 -2.40
C TYR A 95 20.11 -12.34 -3.88
N ASN A 96 20.31 -11.29 -4.68
CA ASN A 96 20.75 -11.45 -6.06
C ASN A 96 22.28 -11.27 -6.10
N PRO A 97 23.05 -12.32 -6.44
CA PRO A 97 24.50 -12.23 -6.56
C PRO A 97 24.98 -11.17 -7.56
N HIS A 98 26.28 -10.93 -7.54
CA HIS A 98 26.88 -10.00 -8.50
C HIS A 98 26.81 -10.55 -9.94
N GLN A 99 27.00 -9.65 -10.92
CA GLN A 99 27.09 -9.97 -12.35
C GLN A 99 25.76 -10.48 -12.96
N THR A 100 25.75 -11.69 -13.51
CA THR A 100 24.69 -12.28 -14.34
C THR A 100 24.24 -13.65 -13.81
N ALA A 101 24.38 -13.88 -12.51
CA ALA A 101 24.11 -15.17 -11.89
C ALA A 101 22.63 -15.56 -12.01
N LEU A 102 21.71 -14.59 -11.85
CA LEU A 102 20.27 -14.82 -12.03
C LEU A 102 19.95 -15.14 -13.49
N TYR A 103 20.48 -14.34 -14.43
CA TYR A 103 20.30 -14.60 -15.86
C TYR A 103 20.68 -16.03 -16.23
N HIS A 104 21.89 -16.48 -15.87
CA HIS A 104 22.34 -17.84 -16.21
C HIS A 104 21.43 -18.92 -15.61
N PHE A 105 20.98 -18.75 -14.36
CA PHE A 105 20.05 -19.69 -13.73
C PHE A 105 18.73 -19.77 -14.49
N LEU A 106 18.12 -18.62 -14.79
CA LEU A 106 16.82 -18.56 -15.47
C LEU A 106 16.91 -19.06 -16.93
N HIS A 107 18.00 -18.74 -17.62
CA HIS A 107 18.26 -19.21 -18.97
C HIS A 107 18.37 -20.75 -19.01
N VAL A 108 19.12 -21.36 -18.08
CA VAL A 108 19.20 -22.83 -17.96
C VAL A 108 17.86 -23.46 -17.57
N LYS A 109 17.01 -22.73 -16.82
CA LYS A 109 15.63 -23.14 -16.52
C LYS A 109 14.67 -23.05 -17.72
N GLY A 110 15.13 -22.52 -18.85
CA GLY A 110 14.36 -22.45 -20.09
C GLY A 110 13.51 -21.18 -20.24
N PHE A 111 13.73 -20.16 -19.41
CA PHE A 111 13.06 -18.86 -19.58
C PHE A 111 13.70 -18.07 -20.72
N SER A 112 12.88 -17.37 -21.51
CA SER A 112 13.36 -16.56 -22.62
C SER A 112 13.96 -15.24 -22.12
N ASP A 113 14.98 -14.73 -22.82
CA ASP A 113 15.58 -13.43 -22.54
C ASP A 113 14.55 -12.29 -22.64
N ALA A 114 13.58 -12.45 -23.55
CA ALA A 114 12.47 -11.50 -23.71
C ALA A 114 11.60 -11.43 -22.45
N ASP A 115 11.20 -12.58 -21.88
CA ASP A 115 10.37 -12.61 -20.67
C ASP A 115 11.15 -12.11 -19.45
N MET A 116 12.44 -12.47 -19.32
CA MET A 116 13.30 -11.96 -18.25
C MET A 116 13.44 -10.43 -18.32
N ASN A 117 13.62 -9.86 -19.52
CA ASN A 117 13.74 -8.42 -19.71
C ASN A 117 12.40 -7.71 -19.49
N ARG A 118 11.27 -8.27 -19.98
CA ARG A 118 9.91 -7.74 -19.73
C ARG A 118 9.52 -7.78 -18.26
N ALA A 119 9.97 -8.78 -17.51
CA ALA A 119 9.83 -8.88 -16.06
C ALA A 119 10.80 -7.95 -15.30
N ASN A 120 11.65 -7.20 -16.01
CA ASN A 120 12.70 -6.35 -15.44
C ASN A 120 13.71 -7.10 -14.54
N LEU A 121 13.88 -8.40 -14.75
CA LEU A 121 14.87 -9.20 -14.03
C LEU A 121 16.28 -9.00 -14.59
N ILE A 122 16.37 -8.74 -15.90
CA ILE A 122 17.60 -8.41 -16.61
C ILE A 122 17.47 -7.08 -17.37
N ARG A 123 18.61 -6.53 -17.78
CA ARG A 123 18.74 -5.44 -18.74
C ARG A 123 19.66 -5.89 -19.87
N ILE A 124 19.31 -5.53 -21.10
CA ILE A 124 20.11 -5.82 -22.30
C ILE A 124 20.58 -4.47 -22.86
N ASN A 125 21.89 -4.29 -22.99
CA ASN A 125 22.50 -3.10 -23.58
C ASN A 125 23.70 -3.50 -24.48
N GLU A 126 24.43 -2.51 -25.02
CA GLU A 126 25.60 -2.74 -25.89
C GLU A 126 26.73 -3.55 -25.21
N SER A 127 26.82 -3.49 -23.88
CA SER A 127 27.80 -4.24 -23.08
C SER A 127 27.35 -5.67 -22.72
N GLY A 128 26.12 -6.04 -23.09
CA GLY A 128 25.57 -7.37 -22.91
C GLY A 128 24.37 -7.43 -21.98
N ILE A 129 24.17 -8.60 -21.38
CA ILE A 129 23.08 -8.89 -20.45
C ILE A 129 23.58 -8.65 -19.03
N HIS A 130 22.77 -7.98 -18.21
CA HIS A 130 23.06 -7.69 -16.81
C HIS A 130 21.84 -7.96 -15.94
N ASP A 131 22.04 -8.50 -14.74
CA ASP A 131 20.95 -8.62 -13.78
C ASP A 131 20.54 -7.23 -13.27
N THR A 132 19.23 -6.95 -13.21
CA THR A 132 18.73 -5.63 -12.78
C THR A 132 19.11 -5.31 -11.34
N PHE A 133 19.09 -6.32 -10.48
CA PHE A 133 19.26 -6.22 -9.03
C PHE A 133 20.60 -6.79 -8.53
N ALA A 134 21.61 -6.90 -9.39
CA ALA A 134 22.90 -7.51 -9.03
C ALA A 134 23.51 -6.93 -7.74
N GLY A 135 23.98 -7.81 -6.85
CA GLY A 135 24.62 -7.47 -5.58
C GLY A 135 23.68 -6.84 -4.54
N ARG A 136 22.39 -7.20 -4.55
CA ARG A 136 21.37 -6.60 -3.67
C ARG A 136 20.57 -7.65 -2.91
N ILE A 137 20.20 -7.29 -1.68
CA ILE A 137 19.14 -7.94 -0.93
C ILE A 137 17.81 -7.62 -1.60
N THR A 138 16.97 -8.62 -1.85
CA THR A 138 15.71 -8.46 -2.58
C THR A 138 14.50 -8.69 -1.70
N PHE A 139 13.47 -7.87 -1.91
CA PHE A 139 12.18 -7.90 -1.25
C PHE A 139 11.10 -8.04 -2.34
N PRO A 140 10.56 -9.25 -2.57
CA PRO A 140 9.57 -9.47 -3.62
C PRO A 140 8.29 -8.67 -3.40
N ILE A 141 7.84 -8.00 -4.46
CA ILE A 141 6.60 -7.25 -4.53
C ILE A 141 5.54 -8.14 -5.17
N HIS A 142 4.35 -8.15 -4.58
CA HIS A 142 3.23 -8.94 -5.05
C HIS A 142 2.03 -8.05 -5.33
N ASP A 143 1.16 -8.48 -6.26
CA ASP A 143 -0.13 -7.84 -6.50
C ASP A 143 -1.10 -8.07 -5.31
N GLN A 144 -2.34 -7.59 -5.44
CA GLN A 144 -3.37 -7.75 -4.41
C GLN A 144 -3.84 -9.20 -4.17
N TYR A 145 -3.57 -10.09 -5.13
CA TYR A 145 -3.90 -11.50 -5.10
C TYR A 145 -2.76 -12.36 -4.58
N GLY A 146 -1.54 -11.81 -4.53
CA GLY A 146 -0.33 -12.51 -4.08
C GLY A 146 0.53 -13.04 -5.23
N ASN A 147 0.30 -12.64 -6.49
CA ASN A 147 1.21 -12.98 -7.59
C ASN A 147 2.45 -12.11 -7.54
N PRO A 148 3.67 -12.66 -7.75
CA PRO A 148 4.89 -11.87 -7.74
C PRO A 148 5.00 -11.02 -9.02
N ILE A 149 5.25 -9.73 -8.83
CA ILE A 149 5.23 -8.73 -9.90
C ILE A 149 6.47 -7.84 -9.95
N GLY A 150 7.39 -7.96 -8.99
CA GLY A 150 8.62 -7.19 -9.00
C GLY A 150 9.40 -7.34 -7.72
N PHE A 151 10.36 -6.44 -7.53
CA PHE A 151 11.22 -6.39 -6.36
C PHE A 151 11.46 -4.96 -5.94
N SER A 152 11.58 -4.76 -4.63
CA SER A 152 12.43 -3.71 -4.07
C SER A 152 13.77 -4.33 -3.71
N ALA A 153 14.88 -3.65 -3.95
CA ALA A 153 16.21 -4.22 -3.76
C ALA A 153 17.19 -3.24 -3.13
N ARG A 154 17.89 -3.69 -2.10
CA ARG A 154 18.81 -2.87 -1.31
C ARG A 154 20.27 -3.26 -1.56
N ILE A 155 21.11 -2.27 -1.84
CA ILE A 155 22.56 -2.45 -1.84
C ILE A 155 23.17 -2.10 -0.48
N LEU A 156 24.22 -2.82 -0.09
CA LEU A 156 24.94 -2.57 1.16
C LEU A 156 26.09 -1.57 1.03
N ASP A 157 26.59 -1.34 -0.19
CA ASP A 157 27.65 -0.36 -0.46
C ASP A 157 27.16 1.06 -0.10
N PRO A 158 27.78 1.72 0.90
CA PRO A 158 27.39 3.06 1.32
C PRO A 158 27.71 4.14 0.27
N ASN A 159 28.62 3.86 -0.67
CA ASN A 159 29.01 4.81 -1.71
C ASN A 159 28.07 4.75 -2.93
N HIS A 160 27.16 3.77 -2.97
CA HIS A 160 26.22 3.65 -4.09
C HIS A 160 25.19 4.79 -4.05
N PRO A 161 24.91 5.47 -5.18
CA PRO A 161 24.08 6.69 -5.20
C PRO A 161 22.63 6.48 -4.76
N SER A 162 22.09 5.27 -4.94
CA SER A 162 20.77 4.89 -4.43
C SER A 162 20.83 3.63 -3.58
N LYS A 163 20.41 3.75 -2.30
CA LYS A 163 20.34 2.63 -1.35
C LYS A 163 19.34 1.57 -1.81
N TYR A 164 18.18 2.00 -2.33
CA TYR A 164 17.13 1.13 -2.84
C TYR A 164 16.88 1.38 -4.34
N ILE A 165 16.54 0.31 -5.05
CA ILE A 165 15.94 0.39 -6.39
C ILE A 165 14.69 -0.49 -6.39
N ASN A 166 13.71 -0.13 -7.20
CA ASN A 166 12.50 -0.92 -7.41
C ASN A 166 12.48 -1.40 -8.87
N THR A 167 11.70 -2.44 -9.14
CA THR A 167 11.30 -2.81 -10.50
C THR A 167 10.78 -1.58 -11.26
N ASN A 168 11.22 -1.44 -12.51
CA ASN A 168 10.68 -0.48 -13.46
C ASN A 168 9.25 -0.89 -13.87
N GLU A 169 8.51 -0.01 -14.54
CA GLU A 169 7.19 -0.33 -15.07
C GLU A 169 7.25 -1.55 -16.02
N THR A 170 6.32 -2.50 -15.85
CA THR A 170 6.18 -3.71 -16.68
C THR A 170 4.70 -4.01 -16.93
N ASP A 171 4.40 -5.00 -17.77
CA ASP A 171 3.03 -5.44 -18.06
C ASP A 171 2.27 -6.00 -16.83
N ILE A 172 3.01 -6.34 -15.76
CA ILE A 172 2.45 -6.86 -14.49
C ILE A 172 2.75 -5.96 -13.29
N PHE A 173 3.50 -4.87 -13.47
CA PHE A 173 3.86 -3.96 -12.38
C PHE A 173 3.72 -2.51 -12.82
N THR A 174 2.76 -1.82 -12.20
CA THR A 174 2.61 -0.38 -12.27
C THR A 174 2.74 0.21 -10.88
N LYS A 175 3.82 0.96 -10.60
CA LYS A 175 4.15 1.36 -9.22
C LYS A 175 3.01 2.14 -8.56
N GLY A 176 2.35 3.01 -9.32
CA GLY A 176 1.22 3.81 -8.86
C GLY A 176 -0.05 3.00 -8.54
N ASP A 177 -0.09 1.71 -8.87
CA ASP A 177 -1.25 0.84 -8.68
C ASP A 177 -1.00 -0.22 -7.60
N ILE A 178 0.22 -0.24 -7.03
CA ILE A 178 0.65 -1.28 -6.10
C ILE A 178 0.87 -0.70 -4.70
N VAL A 179 0.40 -1.45 -3.71
CA VAL A 179 0.65 -1.24 -2.29
C VAL A 179 1.41 -2.47 -1.78
N TYR A 180 2.65 -2.30 -1.35
CA TYR A 180 3.46 -3.41 -0.86
C TYR A 180 2.82 -4.06 0.36
N ASN A 181 2.92 -5.38 0.46
CA ASN A 181 2.35 -6.22 1.52
C ASN A 181 0.81 -6.26 1.60
N TYR A 182 0.10 -5.66 0.64
CA TYR A 182 -1.37 -5.64 0.62
C TYR A 182 -2.00 -7.04 0.74
N HIS A 183 -1.52 -8.01 -0.04
CA HIS A 183 -2.08 -9.37 -0.07
C HIS A 183 -1.99 -10.09 1.28
N ARG A 184 -0.93 -9.84 2.08
CA ARG A 184 -0.78 -10.39 3.45
C ARG A 184 -1.60 -9.58 4.46
N ALA A 185 -1.55 -8.25 4.36
CA ALA A 185 -2.16 -7.35 5.33
C ALA A 185 -3.70 -7.32 5.26
N LYS A 186 -4.31 -7.56 4.09
CA LYS A 186 -5.75 -7.34 3.86
C LYS A 186 -6.68 -8.03 4.85
N ALA A 187 -6.38 -9.27 5.25
CA ALA A 187 -7.24 -10.02 6.17
C ALA A 187 -7.21 -9.43 7.58
N VAL A 188 -6.01 -9.10 8.06
CA VAL A 188 -5.82 -8.48 9.38
C VAL A 188 -6.37 -7.05 9.38
N ALA A 189 -6.13 -6.29 8.33
CA ALA A 189 -6.64 -4.92 8.19
C ALA A 189 -8.17 -4.86 8.26
N ARG A 190 -8.87 -5.80 7.59
CA ARG A 190 -10.33 -5.91 7.66
C ARG A 190 -10.81 -6.27 9.06
N LYS A 191 -10.15 -7.23 9.71
CA LYS A 191 -10.49 -7.67 11.06
C LYS A 191 -10.32 -6.56 12.09
N GLU A 192 -9.20 -5.83 12.03
CA GLU A 192 -8.87 -4.74 12.96
C GLU A 192 -9.57 -3.41 12.56
N GLY A 193 -10.19 -3.36 11.38
CA GLY A 193 -10.81 -2.15 10.82
C GLY A 193 -9.82 -1.04 10.46
N LYS A 194 -8.51 -1.34 10.45
CA LYS A 194 -7.43 -0.34 10.41
C LYS A 194 -6.26 -0.83 9.57
N ILE A 195 -5.62 0.06 8.82
CA ILE A 195 -4.38 -0.21 8.07
C ILE A 195 -3.34 0.88 8.35
N TYR A 196 -2.10 0.47 8.62
CA TYR A 196 -0.95 1.37 8.73
C TYR A 196 -0.23 1.52 7.40
N VAL A 197 0.07 2.75 7.00
CA VAL A 197 0.78 3.06 5.75
C VAL A 197 2.11 3.73 6.06
N CYS A 198 3.20 3.07 5.66
CA CYS A 198 4.58 3.52 5.84
C CYS A 198 5.23 3.86 4.49
N GLU A 199 6.48 4.31 4.49
CA GLU A 199 7.19 4.70 3.27
C GLU A 199 7.94 3.52 2.61
N GLY A 200 8.64 2.73 3.42
CA GLY A 200 9.56 1.69 2.97
C GLY A 200 9.12 0.25 3.26
N VAL A 201 9.71 -0.70 2.54
CA VAL A 201 9.49 -2.14 2.77
C VAL A 201 10.01 -2.60 4.12
N THR A 202 11.11 -2.01 4.60
CA THR A 202 11.68 -2.33 5.91
C THR A 202 10.79 -1.90 7.06
N ASP A 203 10.07 -0.80 6.90
CA ASP A 203 9.12 -0.31 7.91
C ASP A 203 7.98 -1.31 8.08
N VAL A 204 7.45 -1.83 6.97
CA VAL A 204 6.39 -2.86 7.00
C VAL A 204 6.86 -4.10 7.74
N ILE A 205 8.09 -4.54 7.52
CA ILE A 205 8.65 -5.68 8.25
C ILE A 205 8.93 -5.31 9.72
N ALA A 206 9.20 -4.04 10.03
CA ALA A 206 9.31 -3.57 11.41
C ALA A 206 7.98 -3.67 12.17
N PHE A 207 6.86 -3.36 11.53
CA PHE A 207 5.54 -3.64 12.09
C PHE A 207 5.35 -5.14 12.35
N ALA A 208 5.74 -6.01 11.42
CA ALA A 208 5.67 -7.46 11.62
C ALA A 208 6.55 -7.93 12.80
N LYS A 209 7.78 -7.39 12.93
CA LYS A 209 8.65 -7.61 14.11
C LYS A 209 7.98 -7.18 15.42
N ALA A 210 7.11 -6.17 15.39
CA ALA A 210 6.34 -5.72 16.54
C ALA A 210 5.02 -6.49 16.78
N GLY A 211 4.73 -7.52 15.96
CA GLY A 211 3.51 -8.31 16.03
C GLY A 211 2.29 -7.63 15.42
N ILE A 212 2.51 -6.63 14.54
CA ILE A 212 1.45 -5.87 13.87
C ILE A 212 1.49 -6.21 12.37
N PHE A 213 0.43 -6.88 11.88
CA PHE A 213 0.41 -7.48 10.55
C PHE A 213 -0.47 -6.73 9.53
N ASN A 214 -1.07 -5.60 9.92
CA ASN A 214 -1.86 -4.71 9.06
C ASN A 214 -1.06 -3.47 8.63
N ALA A 215 0.20 -3.64 8.22
CA ALA A 215 1.06 -2.58 7.72
C ALA A 215 1.42 -2.79 6.23
N VAL A 216 1.48 -1.70 5.48
CA VAL A 216 1.78 -1.63 4.05
C VAL A 216 2.61 -0.40 3.71
N CYS A 217 3.17 -0.31 2.51
CA CYS A 217 3.87 0.90 2.06
C CYS A 217 3.69 1.21 0.57
N THR A 218 3.95 2.46 0.18
CA THR A 218 3.83 2.97 -1.19
C THR A 218 5.15 2.93 -1.99
N LEU A 219 6.12 2.12 -1.54
CA LEU A 219 7.40 1.87 -2.23
C LEU A 219 8.22 3.15 -2.52
N GLY A 220 8.23 4.11 -1.59
CA GLY A 220 9.05 5.32 -1.69
C GLY A 220 8.57 6.35 -2.73
N THR A 221 7.28 6.35 -3.09
CA THR A 221 6.68 7.40 -3.94
C THR A 221 5.54 8.13 -3.24
N SER A 222 5.22 9.34 -3.72
CA SER A 222 3.99 10.03 -3.31
C SER A 222 2.80 9.12 -3.55
N CYS A 223 1.95 8.96 -2.53
CA CYS A 223 0.76 8.12 -2.60
C CYS A 223 -0.14 8.55 -3.77
N THR A 224 -0.72 7.57 -4.47
CA THR A 224 -1.61 7.79 -5.63
C THR A 224 -3.07 7.57 -5.28
N GLU A 225 -3.99 8.12 -6.09
CA GLU A 225 -5.42 7.91 -5.88
C GLU A 225 -5.78 6.42 -5.95
N ARG A 226 -5.16 5.66 -6.85
CA ARG A 226 -5.41 4.21 -6.99
C ARG A 226 -4.96 3.43 -5.74
N GLN A 227 -3.81 3.78 -5.16
CA GLN A 227 -3.36 3.19 -3.89
C GLN A 227 -4.35 3.50 -2.76
N ILE A 228 -4.84 4.74 -2.66
CA ILE A 228 -5.87 5.11 -1.68
C ILE A 228 -7.15 4.28 -1.85
N HIS A 229 -7.62 4.06 -3.09
CA HIS A 229 -8.79 3.22 -3.34
C HIS A 229 -8.57 1.77 -2.91
N LEU A 230 -7.38 1.20 -3.15
CA LEU A 230 -7.05 -0.13 -2.65
C LEU A 230 -7.14 -0.19 -1.12
N LEU A 231 -6.51 0.76 -0.42
CA LEU A 231 -6.53 0.83 1.04
C LEU A 231 -7.95 0.94 1.61
N LYS A 232 -8.78 1.79 0.99
CA LYS A 232 -10.19 1.99 1.37
C LYS A 232 -11.01 0.69 1.30
N ASN A 233 -10.66 -0.24 0.42
CA ASN A 233 -11.39 -1.51 0.25
C ASN A 233 -11.07 -2.56 1.33
N ILE A 234 -10.03 -2.35 2.14
CA ILE A 234 -9.57 -3.34 3.14
C ILE A 234 -9.56 -2.83 4.57
N ALA A 235 -9.79 -1.55 4.81
CA ALA A 235 -9.85 -0.98 6.15
C ALA A 235 -10.85 0.17 6.22
N ALA A 236 -11.53 0.30 7.36
CA ALA A 236 -12.39 1.44 7.64
C ALA A 236 -11.56 2.71 7.87
N LYS A 237 -10.38 2.57 8.51
CA LYS A 237 -9.47 3.66 8.84
C LYS A 237 -8.07 3.47 8.24
N ILE A 238 -7.54 4.50 7.61
CA ILE A 238 -6.17 4.57 7.10
C ILE A 238 -5.32 5.41 8.06
N VAL A 239 -4.22 4.84 8.54
CA VAL A 239 -3.31 5.49 9.50
C VAL A 239 -1.94 5.68 8.86
N PHE A 240 -1.57 6.92 8.57
CA PHE A 240 -0.25 7.22 8.02
C PHE A 240 0.81 7.25 9.12
N CYS A 241 1.90 6.51 8.92
CA CYS A 241 3.05 6.42 9.81
C CYS A 241 4.33 6.60 8.99
N TYR A 242 4.53 7.82 8.50
CA TYR A 242 5.66 8.24 7.67
C TYR A 242 6.78 8.82 8.53
N ASP A 243 7.90 9.16 7.89
CA ASP A 243 9.05 9.72 8.58
C ASP A 243 8.73 11.12 9.13
N GLY A 244 9.26 11.41 10.31
CA GLY A 244 9.03 12.69 10.98
C GLY A 244 9.79 13.87 10.37
N ASP A 245 10.59 13.65 9.32
CA ASP A 245 11.35 14.70 8.65
C ASP A 245 10.47 15.60 7.76
N ARG A 246 11.06 16.68 7.23
CA ARG A 246 10.31 17.65 6.42
C ARG A 246 9.70 17.04 5.16
N ALA A 247 10.38 16.08 4.52
CA ALA A 247 9.91 15.45 3.30
C ALA A 247 8.77 14.46 3.59
N GLY A 248 8.91 13.65 4.63
CA GLY A 248 7.90 12.71 5.12
C GLY A 248 6.64 13.42 5.60
N GLN A 249 6.76 14.52 6.35
CA GLN A 249 5.59 15.34 6.74
C GLN A 249 4.88 15.96 5.54
N ALA A 250 5.62 16.49 4.57
CA ALA A 250 5.02 17.03 3.35
C ALA A 250 4.34 15.93 2.51
N ALA A 251 4.90 14.71 2.47
CA ALA A 251 4.30 13.55 1.84
C ALA A 251 3.02 13.10 2.56
N THR A 252 3.04 13.14 3.90
CA THR A 252 1.89 12.82 4.75
C THR A 252 0.74 13.78 4.48
N LEU A 253 0.98 15.08 4.43
CA LEU A 253 -0.04 16.08 4.10
C LEU A 253 -0.73 15.76 2.76
N ARG A 254 0.06 15.48 1.71
CA ARG A 254 -0.50 15.13 0.38
C ARG A 254 -1.34 13.85 0.44
N ALA A 255 -0.86 12.82 1.13
CA ALA A 255 -1.55 11.55 1.25
C ALA A 255 -2.85 11.67 2.06
N VAL A 256 -2.84 12.45 3.14
CA VAL A 256 -3.99 12.77 3.98
C VAL A 256 -5.07 13.48 3.17
N HIS A 257 -4.73 14.55 2.46
CA HIS A 257 -5.70 15.28 1.63
C HIS A 257 -6.30 14.39 0.53
N MET A 258 -5.48 13.56 -0.09
CA MET A 258 -5.94 12.61 -1.11
C MET A 258 -6.90 11.56 -0.53
N ALA A 259 -6.57 10.97 0.62
CA ALA A 259 -7.40 10.00 1.31
C ALA A 259 -8.73 10.60 1.78
N ARG A 260 -8.70 11.83 2.31
CA ARG A 260 -9.90 12.57 2.71
C ARG A 260 -10.80 12.92 1.53
N LYS A 261 -10.23 13.35 0.41
CA LYS A 261 -10.98 13.59 -0.84
C LYS A 261 -11.64 12.31 -1.37
N ALA A 262 -11.00 11.15 -1.18
CA ALA A 262 -11.59 9.85 -1.50
C ALA A 262 -12.64 9.36 -0.47
N GLY A 263 -12.93 10.14 0.58
CA GLY A 263 -13.91 9.82 1.61
C GLY A 263 -13.45 8.76 2.60
N CYS A 264 -12.14 8.62 2.82
CA CYS A 264 -11.60 7.71 3.83
C CYS A 264 -11.65 8.34 5.22
N ASP A 265 -11.78 7.52 6.26
CA ASP A 265 -11.40 7.90 7.63
C ASP A 265 -9.88 7.81 7.75
N VAL A 266 -9.26 8.87 8.26
CA VAL A 266 -7.81 9.08 8.21
C VAL A 266 -7.30 9.61 9.54
N SER A 267 -6.22 9.02 10.03
CA SER A 267 -5.40 9.53 11.12
C SER A 267 -3.92 9.47 10.76
N VAL A 268 -3.11 10.13 11.57
CA VAL A 268 -1.66 10.19 11.42
C VAL A 268 -1.00 9.82 12.74
N ILE A 269 0.07 9.06 12.70
CA ILE A 269 0.93 8.85 13.86
C ILE A 269 1.86 10.04 13.99
N ARG A 270 1.75 10.78 15.09
CA ARG A 270 2.67 11.88 15.39
C ARG A 270 4.01 11.29 15.86
N ASN A 271 4.93 11.13 14.92
CA ASN A 271 6.26 10.61 15.23
C ASN A 271 7.24 11.75 15.57
N LEU A 272 7.40 12.02 16.86
CA LEU A 272 8.33 13.05 17.38
C LEU A 272 9.77 12.55 17.57
N THR A 273 10.05 11.29 17.26
CA THR A 273 11.36 10.67 17.55
C THR A 273 12.41 10.95 16.47
N GLY A 274 11.97 11.37 15.28
CA GLY A 274 12.84 11.53 14.11
C GLY A 274 13.38 10.22 13.52
N LYS A 275 12.83 9.07 13.92
CA LYS A 275 13.27 7.73 13.51
C LYS A 275 12.17 7.02 12.73
N ASP A 276 12.55 6.23 11.73
CA ASP A 276 11.61 5.39 10.99
C ASP A 276 11.14 4.17 11.86
N PRO A 277 10.06 3.45 11.48
CA PRO A 277 9.61 2.28 12.21
C PRO A 277 10.67 1.18 12.36
N ASP A 278 11.57 0.98 11.39
CA ASP A 278 12.65 -0.02 11.47
C ASP A 278 13.72 0.39 12.50
N GLU A 279 14.09 1.66 12.55
CA GLU A 279 14.99 2.25 13.54
C GLU A 279 14.40 2.19 14.94
N LEU A 280 13.11 2.51 15.11
CA LEU A 280 12.41 2.38 16.38
C LEU A 280 12.46 0.94 16.91
N VAL A 281 12.14 -0.03 16.06
CA VAL A 281 12.18 -1.45 16.46
C VAL A 281 13.61 -1.91 16.73
N ARG A 282 14.60 -1.46 15.96
CA ARG A 282 16.01 -1.82 16.14
C ARG A 282 16.56 -1.31 17.47
N GLU A 283 16.18 -0.11 17.89
CA GLU A 283 16.78 0.55 19.06
C GLU A 283 16.00 0.32 20.35
N GLN A 284 14.67 0.17 20.25
CA GLN A 284 13.77 0.11 21.40
C GLN A 284 12.89 -1.15 21.41
N GLY A 285 13.07 -2.05 20.43
CA GLY A 285 12.24 -3.23 20.26
C GLY A 285 10.81 -2.91 19.82
N ALA A 286 9.95 -3.93 19.86
CA ALA A 286 8.54 -3.81 19.52
C ALA A 286 7.81 -2.71 20.30
N GLU A 287 8.17 -2.52 21.58
CA GLU A 287 7.52 -1.54 22.46
C GLU A 287 7.84 -0.10 22.08
N GLY A 288 9.01 0.18 21.50
CA GLY A 288 9.32 1.51 20.98
C GLY A 288 8.34 1.93 19.88
N LEU A 289 8.15 1.07 18.88
CA LEU A 289 7.18 1.30 17.82
C LEU A 289 5.76 1.42 18.39
N LYS A 290 5.32 0.45 19.21
CA LYS A 290 3.98 0.49 19.81
C LYS A 290 3.73 1.74 20.67
N SER A 291 4.76 2.26 21.33
CA SER A 291 4.65 3.49 22.11
C SER A 291 4.39 4.70 21.20
N VAL A 292 5.10 4.80 20.07
CA VAL A 292 4.89 5.87 19.08
C VAL A 292 3.49 5.76 18.45
N LEU A 293 3.03 4.53 18.17
CA LEU A 293 1.69 4.29 17.62
C LEU A 293 0.53 4.71 18.55
N LYS A 294 0.79 5.01 19.83
CA LYS A 294 -0.23 5.55 20.75
C LYS A 294 -0.50 7.02 20.52
N ASP A 295 0.44 7.78 19.95
CA ASP A 295 0.26 9.18 19.59
C ASP A 295 -0.37 9.28 18.20
N GLU A 296 -1.58 8.71 18.08
CA GLU A 296 -2.41 8.75 16.88
C GLU A 296 -3.31 10.00 16.94
N VAL A 297 -3.10 10.93 16.02
CA VAL A 297 -3.84 12.19 15.93
C VAL A 297 -4.81 12.16 14.75
N THR A 298 -5.88 12.95 14.84
CA THR A 298 -6.79 13.15 13.71
C THR A 298 -6.06 13.81 12.54
N TRP A 299 -6.56 13.59 11.33
CA TRP A 299 -5.98 14.20 10.14
C TRP A 299 -5.94 15.74 10.21
N ILE A 300 -6.95 16.37 10.83
CA ILE A 300 -7.05 17.83 10.91
C ILE A 300 -6.09 18.41 11.96
N GLU A 301 -5.89 17.73 13.09
CA GLU A 301 -4.84 18.10 14.07
C GLU A 301 -3.47 18.10 13.40
N PHE A 302 -3.14 17.02 12.67
CA PHE A 302 -1.89 16.94 11.92
C PHE A 302 -1.75 18.08 10.89
N VAL A 303 -2.81 18.38 10.12
CA VAL A 303 -2.79 19.46 9.12
C VAL A 303 -2.52 20.81 9.78
N ILE A 304 -3.19 21.11 10.90
CA ILE A 304 -3.00 22.36 11.65
C ILE A 304 -1.55 22.45 12.12
N GLU A 305 -1.05 21.42 12.80
CA GLU A 305 0.32 21.37 13.34
C GLU A 305 1.37 21.58 12.24
N TYR A 306 1.20 20.86 11.13
CA TYR A 306 2.10 20.99 9.98
C TYR A 306 2.08 22.39 9.40
N GLN A 307 0.90 22.96 9.11
CA GLN A 307 0.81 24.29 8.50
C GLN A 307 1.35 25.38 9.42
N VAL A 308 1.10 25.28 10.74
CA VAL A 308 1.67 26.18 11.75
C VAL A 308 3.20 26.08 11.74
N SER A 309 3.78 24.87 11.69
CA SER A 309 5.23 24.67 11.64
C SER A 309 5.91 25.30 10.41
N GLN A 310 5.17 25.50 9.32
CA GLN A 310 5.65 26.10 8.07
C GLN A 310 5.39 27.60 7.98
N THR A 311 4.80 28.24 9.01
CA THR A 311 4.31 29.61 8.96
C THR A 311 5.04 30.52 9.97
N ASN A 312 5.46 31.71 9.56
CA ASN A 312 5.92 32.73 10.48
C ASN A 312 4.74 33.47 11.13
N LEU A 313 4.37 33.08 12.36
CA LEU A 313 3.25 33.66 13.09
C LEU A 313 3.43 35.15 13.48
N ASN A 314 4.64 35.71 13.33
CA ASN A 314 4.88 37.14 13.53
C ASN A 314 4.56 37.99 12.30
N ASN A 315 4.34 37.36 11.14
CA ASN A 315 4.00 38.05 9.89
C ASN A 315 2.48 37.97 9.65
N TYR A 316 1.84 39.12 9.45
CA TYR A 316 0.40 39.18 9.20
C TYR A 316 -0.03 38.45 7.92
N SER A 317 0.72 38.62 6.83
CA SER A 317 0.41 37.98 5.54
C SER A 317 0.53 36.46 5.62
N ASP A 318 1.54 35.96 6.32
CA ASP A 318 1.76 34.52 6.49
C ASP A 318 0.64 33.90 7.36
N LYS A 319 0.27 34.57 8.46
CA LYS A 319 -0.89 34.15 9.27
C LYS A 319 -2.19 34.15 8.49
N LYS A 320 -2.43 35.19 7.67
CA LYS A 320 -3.62 35.28 6.83
C LYS A 320 -3.70 34.10 5.86
N GLU A 321 -2.59 33.70 5.25
CA GLU A 321 -2.55 32.55 4.35
C GLU A 321 -2.71 31.22 5.08
N LEU A 322 -2.12 31.07 6.28
CA LEU A 322 -2.34 29.92 7.15
C LEU A 322 -3.83 29.76 7.48
N VAL A 323 -4.48 30.83 7.95
CA VAL A 323 -5.91 30.82 8.28
C VAL A 323 -6.72 30.40 7.05
N ARG A 324 -6.45 30.98 5.88
CA ARG A 324 -7.17 30.66 4.64
C ARG A 324 -7.06 29.17 4.27
N LYS A 325 -5.86 28.58 4.37
CA LYS A 325 -5.63 27.17 4.04
C LYS A 325 -6.33 26.24 5.02
N VAL A 326 -6.08 26.43 6.32
CA VAL A 326 -6.60 25.54 7.37
C VAL A 326 -8.11 25.67 7.52
N GLN A 327 -8.68 26.87 7.39
CA GLN A 327 -10.13 27.06 7.46
C GLN A 327 -10.84 26.33 6.30
N ALA A 328 -10.24 26.27 5.12
CA ALA A 328 -10.76 25.47 4.02
C ALA A 328 -10.79 23.97 4.36
N ASP A 329 -9.75 23.46 5.02
CA ASP A 329 -9.71 22.08 5.51
C ASP A 329 -10.76 21.82 6.62
N ILE A 330 -10.85 22.71 7.63
CA ILE A 330 -11.84 22.63 8.72
C ILE A 330 -13.26 22.59 8.15
N ALA A 331 -13.57 23.41 7.14
CA ALA A 331 -14.90 23.45 6.52
C ALA A 331 -15.32 22.10 5.90
N THR A 332 -14.37 21.20 5.59
CA THR A 332 -14.67 19.86 5.07
C THR A 332 -15.06 18.84 6.15
N LEU A 333 -14.87 19.16 7.43
CA LEU A 333 -15.29 18.29 8.54
C LEU A 333 -16.82 18.15 8.55
N ALA A 334 -17.29 16.91 8.71
CA ALA A 334 -18.71 16.61 8.74
C ALA A 334 -19.37 17.07 10.06
N ASP A 335 -18.69 16.86 11.18
CA ASP A 335 -19.19 17.18 12.51
C ASP A 335 -19.09 18.68 12.83
N GLU A 336 -20.18 19.25 13.37
CA GLU A 336 -20.23 20.68 13.72
C GLU A 336 -19.40 21.02 14.96
N VAL A 337 -19.36 20.14 15.95
CA VAL A 337 -18.56 20.32 17.16
C VAL A 337 -17.09 20.35 16.79
N ASP A 338 -16.64 19.44 15.92
CA ASP A 338 -15.26 19.43 15.42
C ASP A 338 -14.93 20.72 14.67
N ARG A 339 -15.81 21.16 13.76
CA ARG A 339 -15.61 22.43 13.04
C ARG A 339 -15.45 23.60 14.01
N ARG A 340 -16.30 23.71 15.02
CA ARG A 340 -16.25 24.81 16.01
C ARG A 340 -14.97 24.73 16.83
N TYR A 341 -14.62 23.54 17.33
CA TYR A 341 -13.44 23.29 18.12
C TYR A 341 -12.16 23.68 17.36
N PHE A 342 -11.95 23.15 16.16
CA PHE A 342 -10.75 23.47 15.38
C PHE A 342 -10.71 24.91 14.87
N THR A 343 -11.88 25.54 14.62
CA THR A 343 -11.93 26.98 14.31
C THR A 343 -11.41 27.82 15.49
N GLN A 344 -11.83 27.48 16.71
CA GLN A 344 -11.36 28.16 17.92
C GLN A 344 -9.86 27.96 18.13
N GLN A 345 -9.37 26.72 18.01
CA GLN A 345 -7.94 26.41 18.12
C GLN A 345 -7.10 27.23 17.12
N LEU A 346 -7.56 27.34 15.86
CA LEU A 346 -6.88 28.12 14.83
C LEU A 346 -6.84 29.63 15.17
N ALA A 347 -7.94 30.18 15.68
CA ALA A 347 -8.01 31.58 16.11
C ALA A 347 -7.05 31.85 17.28
N GLU A 348 -6.99 30.95 18.26
CA GLU A 348 -6.09 31.05 19.41
C GLU A 348 -4.62 30.98 18.98
N MET A 349 -4.24 30.04 18.12
CA MET A 349 -2.86 29.89 17.63
C MET A 349 -2.38 31.07 16.78
N THR A 350 -3.27 31.69 16.01
CA THR A 350 -2.92 32.78 15.08
C THR A 350 -3.12 34.17 15.66
N HIS A 351 -3.86 34.30 16.77
CA HIS A 351 -4.39 35.56 17.28
C HIS A 351 -5.10 36.39 16.19
N MET A 352 -5.74 35.71 15.24
CA MET A 352 -6.56 36.33 14.20
C MET A 352 -8.03 36.03 14.46
N PRO A 353 -8.94 36.96 14.14
CA PRO A 353 -10.35 36.63 14.08
C PRO A 353 -10.56 35.61 12.96
N VAL A 354 -11.00 34.40 13.32
CA VAL A 354 -11.38 33.36 12.37
C VAL A 354 -12.87 33.11 12.55
N ASP A 355 -13.66 33.54 11.57
CA ASP A 355 -15.11 33.34 11.61
C ASP A 355 -15.45 31.86 11.41
N TYR A 356 -16.43 31.37 12.16
CA TYR A 356 -17.01 30.06 11.91
C TYR A 356 -17.72 30.05 10.55
N VAL A 357 -17.30 29.15 9.66
CA VAL A 357 -17.96 28.93 8.37
C VAL A 357 -18.86 27.71 8.51
N PRO A 358 -20.20 27.87 8.50
CA PRO A 358 -21.10 26.72 8.48
C PRO A 358 -20.87 25.92 7.20
N GLN A 359 -21.04 24.60 7.27
CA GLN A 359 -21.01 23.78 6.05
C GLN A 359 -22.07 24.29 5.07
N THR A 360 -21.65 24.76 3.90
CA THR A 360 -22.58 24.97 2.78
C THR A 360 -22.98 23.58 2.31
N ILE A 361 -24.10 23.06 2.85
CA ILE A 361 -24.73 21.88 2.27
C ILE A 361 -25.14 22.30 0.86
N ASN A 362 -24.35 21.91 -0.16
CA ASN A 362 -24.86 21.82 -1.52
C ASN A 362 -25.93 20.74 -1.49
N ARG A 363 -27.14 21.10 -1.03
CA ARG A 363 -28.33 20.33 -1.39
C ARG A 363 -28.31 20.31 -2.91
N PRO A 364 -28.36 19.13 -3.55
CA PRO A 364 -28.72 19.09 -4.95
C PRO A 364 -30.03 19.86 -5.03
N ILE A 365 -30.04 21.00 -5.71
CA ILE A 365 -31.27 21.67 -6.07
C ILE A 365 -31.91 20.69 -7.03
N HIS A 366 -32.76 19.79 -6.53
CA HIS A 366 -33.80 19.21 -7.34
C HIS A 366 -34.65 20.41 -7.77
N GLN A 367 -34.28 20.99 -8.91
CA GLN A 367 -35.22 21.76 -9.69
C GLN A 367 -36.31 20.77 -10.04
N THR A 368 -37.37 20.77 -9.23
CA THR A 368 -38.65 20.18 -9.61
C THR A 368 -39.11 21.01 -10.81
N VAL A 369 -38.64 20.65 -11.99
CA VAL A 369 -39.28 21.05 -13.23
C VAL A 369 -40.66 20.41 -13.15
N GLN A 370 -41.65 21.19 -12.72
CA GLN A 370 -43.05 20.87 -12.95
C GLN A 370 -43.23 20.81 -14.47
N LYS A 371 -42.98 19.62 -15.04
CA LYS A 371 -43.43 19.27 -16.36
C LYS A 371 -44.95 19.29 -16.27
N LYS A 372 -45.59 20.38 -16.70
CA LYS A 372 -47.02 20.40 -16.97
C LYS A 372 -47.29 19.21 -17.89
N LEU A 373 -47.87 18.14 -17.37
CA LEU A 373 -48.52 17.14 -18.21
C LEU A 373 -49.70 17.87 -18.85
N SER A 374 -49.56 18.21 -20.13
CA SER A 374 -50.69 18.54 -20.98
C SER A 374 -51.45 17.23 -21.23
N ILE A 375 -52.63 17.12 -20.63
CA ILE A 375 -53.59 16.07 -20.94
C ILE A 375 -54.20 16.43 -22.30
N PRO A 376 -54.12 15.57 -23.34
CA PRO A 376 -54.84 15.80 -24.59
C PRO A 376 -56.34 15.77 -24.33
N ASP A 377 -57.05 16.77 -24.84
CA ASP A 377 -58.50 16.90 -24.76
C ASP A 377 -59.15 15.75 -25.53
N GLY A 378 -59.58 14.72 -24.80
CA GLY A 378 -60.15 13.48 -25.33
C GLY A 378 -61.64 13.57 -25.59
N SER A 379 -62.10 14.66 -26.21
CA SER A 379 -63.46 14.77 -26.74
C SER A 379 -63.57 14.01 -28.05
N LEU A 380 -63.68 12.69 -27.94
CA LEU A 380 -64.32 11.86 -28.96
C LEU A 380 -65.36 10.99 -28.26
N ASP A 381 -66.61 11.23 -28.65
CA ASP A 381 -67.82 10.69 -28.10
C ASP A 381 -67.88 9.15 -28.18
N ALA A 382 -68.29 8.54 -27.08
CA ALA A 382 -68.41 7.09 -26.91
C ALA A 382 -69.65 6.48 -27.61
N GLU A 383 -70.15 7.11 -28.68
CA GLU A 383 -71.31 6.63 -29.46
C GLU A 383 -70.98 6.22 -30.91
N ASP A 384 -69.73 6.37 -31.38
CA ASP A 384 -69.31 5.96 -32.74
C ASP A 384 -68.45 4.67 -32.80
N LEU A 385 -68.52 3.82 -31.77
CA LEU A 385 -67.94 2.47 -31.78
C LEU A 385 -69.02 1.40 -31.51
N ILE A 386 -70.00 1.33 -32.42
CA ILE A 386 -70.87 0.17 -32.67
C ILE A 386 -70.86 -0.15 -34.16
#